data_AF-A0ABD4KXH3-F1
#
_entry.id   AF-A0ABD4KXH3-F1
#
_cell.length_a   1.000
_cell.length_b   1.000
_cell.length_c   1.000
_cell.angle_alpha   90.00
_cell.angle_beta   90.00
_cell.angle_gamma   90.00
#
_symmetry.space_group_name_H-M   'P 1'
#
loop_
_entity.id
_entity.type
_entity.pdbx_description
1 polymer ?
#
loop_
_entity_poly.entity_id
_entity_poly.type
_entity_poly.pdbx_seq_one_letter_code
_entity_poly.pdbx_strand_id
1 'polypeptide(L)'
;LLDFAIERSCLTGLELDRVGGSVAAFTNLYLPQLHRAGYVAPNMHSEDWIASPGGYVMDSLPGLYDSVLVLDYKSLYPAIIRSYLIDPLGLIEGLRLPTGNTLDRAIEGFRGGQFHREKHVLPKMVQDIWQARDLAKKNNDL
;
A
#
# COMPACT_ATOMS: atom_id res chain seq x y z
N LEU A 1 15.95 -7.11 -19.85
CA LEU A 1 16.67 -6.97 -18.55
C LEU A 1 17.05 -5.53 -18.26
N LEU A 2 17.70 -4.82 -19.19
CA LEU A 2 18.02 -3.40 -19.01
C LEU A 2 16.75 -2.53 -18.96
N ASP A 3 15.80 -2.75 -19.87
CA ASP A 3 14.53 -2.00 -19.89
C ASP A 3 13.73 -2.16 -18.60
N PHE A 4 13.68 -3.37 -18.06
CA PHE A 4 13.10 -3.65 -16.75
C PHE A 4 13.78 -2.87 -15.61
N ALA A 5 15.12 -2.78 -15.63
CA ALA A 5 15.86 -2.02 -14.62
C ALA A 5 15.58 -0.51 -14.74
N ILE A 6 15.49 0.00 -15.97
CA ILE A 6 15.13 1.39 -16.27
C ILE A 6 13.73 1.72 -15.75
N GLU A 7 12.72 0.91 -16.10
CA GLU A 7 11.35 1.13 -15.65
C GLU A 7 11.22 1.05 -14.13
N ARG A 8 11.89 0.10 -13.49
CA ARG A 8 11.93 0.01 -12.02
C ARG A 8 12.54 1.27 -11.40
N SER A 9 13.63 1.77 -11.98
CA SER A 9 14.30 2.99 -11.52
C SER A 9 13.39 4.20 -11.68
N CYS A 10 12.72 4.35 -12.83
CA CYS A 10 11.73 5.40 -13.07
C CYS A 10 10.55 5.35 -12.07
N LEU A 11 10.05 4.15 -11.76
CA LEU A 11 8.90 3.97 -10.85
C LEU A 11 9.24 4.16 -9.37
N THR A 12 10.45 3.81 -8.95
CA THR A 12 10.86 3.87 -7.53
C THR A 12 11.71 5.09 -7.19
N GLY A 13 12.33 5.70 -8.21
CA GLY A 13 13.38 6.71 -8.11
C GLY A 13 14.66 6.20 -7.44
N LEU A 14 14.86 4.89 -7.37
CA LEU A 14 16.11 4.29 -6.93
C LEU A 14 17.08 4.09 -8.10
N GLU A 15 18.38 4.04 -7.80
CA GLU A 15 19.44 3.77 -8.78
C GLU A 15 19.21 2.43 -9.51
N LEU A 16 19.66 2.35 -10.78
CA LEU A 16 19.44 1.21 -11.67
C LEU A 16 19.95 -0.12 -11.09
N ASP A 17 21.12 -0.08 -10.48
CA ASP A 17 21.83 -1.21 -9.88
C ASP A 17 21.35 -1.55 -8.46
N ARG A 18 20.57 -0.67 -7.83
CA ARG A 18 20.04 -0.89 -6.48
C ARG A 18 18.90 -1.90 -6.50
N VAL A 19 19.20 -3.13 -6.07
CA VAL A 19 18.21 -4.20 -5.88
C VAL A 19 17.65 -4.16 -4.46
N GLY A 20 16.32 -4.22 -4.32
CA GLY A 20 15.64 -4.10 -3.03
C GLY A 20 15.36 -2.64 -2.65
N GLY A 21 15.41 -2.32 -1.35
CA GLY A 21 15.26 -0.95 -0.88
C GLY A 21 13.81 -0.42 -0.85
N SER A 22 12.82 -1.27 -0.58
CA SER A 22 11.40 -0.89 -0.53
C SER A 22 11.12 0.30 0.39
N VAL A 23 11.83 0.39 1.53
CA VAL A 23 11.73 1.56 2.43
C VAL A 23 12.23 2.82 1.74
N ALA A 24 13.40 2.76 1.09
CA ALA A 24 13.96 3.92 0.39
C ALA A 24 13.09 4.36 -0.80
N ALA A 25 12.56 3.42 -1.58
CA ALA A 25 11.61 3.71 -2.66
C ALA A 25 10.35 4.38 -2.12
N PHE A 26 9.76 3.83 -1.04
CA PHE A 26 8.60 4.43 -0.40
C PHE A 26 8.92 5.85 0.08
N THR A 27 10.01 6.04 0.81
CA THR A 27 10.43 7.36 1.31
C THR A 27 10.61 8.35 0.17
N ASN A 28 11.27 7.95 -0.92
CA ASN A 28 11.52 8.81 -2.08
C ASN A 28 10.21 9.27 -2.76
N LEU A 29 9.25 8.36 -2.93
CA LEU A 29 7.97 8.67 -3.55
C LEU A 29 7.02 9.43 -2.60
N TYR A 30 7.07 9.13 -1.30
CA TYR A 30 6.09 9.61 -0.32
C TYR A 30 6.46 10.98 0.25
N LEU A 31 7.74 11.26 0.53
CA LEU A 31 8.18 12.51 1.15
C LEU A 31 7.74 13.77 0.38
N PRO A 32 7.89 13.86 -0.96
CA PRO A 32 7.48 15.06 -1.68
C PRO A 32 5.98 15.35 -1.54
N GLN A 33 5.15 14.29 -1.49
CA GLN A 33 3.71 14.43 -1.35
C GLN A 33 3.32 14.79 0.08
N LEU A 34 3.99 14.20 1.07
CA LEU A 34 3.82 14.54 2.48
C LEU A 34 4.17 16.02 2.75
N HIS A 35 5.27 16.50 2.17
CA HIS A 35 5.68 17.90 2.27
C HIS A 35 4.69 18.86 1.62
N ARG A 36 4.13 18.51 0.46
CA ARG A 36 3.06 19.31 -0.19
C ARG A 36 1.78 19.35 0.64
N ALA A 37 1.51 18.32 1.44
CA ALA A 37 0.41 18.29 2.39
C ALA A 37 0.70 19.10 3.68
N GLY A 38 1.88 19.71 3.82
CA GLY A 38 2.26 20.51 4.98
C GLY A 38 2.80 19.71 6.16
N TYR A 39 3.18 18.44 5.94
CA TYR A 39 3.72 17.55 6.96
C TYR A 39 5.20 17.24 6.71
N VAL A 40 5.93 16.96 7.77
CA VAL A 40 7.31 16.45 7.72
C VAL A 40 7.31 15.03 8.29
N ALA A 41 8.12 14.15 7.69
CA ALA A 41 8.20 12.76 8.17
C ALA A 41 8.80 12.68 9.58
N PRO A 42 8.30 11.77 10.43
CA PRO A 42 8.89 11.51 11.73
C PRO A 42 10.26 10.83 11.59
N ASN A 43 11.09 11.01 12.60
CA ASN A 43 12.34 10.24 12.72
C ASN A 43 12.03 8.79 13.07
N MET A 44 12.93 7.88 12.69
CA MET A 44 12.89 6.50 13.18
C MET A 44 13.06 6.51 14.70
N HIS A 45 12.15 5.85 15.40
CA HIS A 45 12.24 5.60 16.83
C HIS A 45 12.39 4.10 17.04
N SER A 46 13.19 3.71 18.04
CA SER A 46 13.20 2.33 18.53
C SER A 46 11.90 2.11 19.32
N GLU A 47 10.79 1.88 18.63
CA GLU A 47 9.53 1.56 19.30
C GLU A 47 9.56 0.14 19.88
N ASP A 48 8.78 -0.06 20.94
CA ASP A 48 8.36 -1.37 21.42
C ASP A 48 7.66 -2.09 20.27
N TRP A 49 8.36 -2.98 19.58
CA TRP A 49 7.84 -3.66 18.41
C TRP A 49 6.63 -4.51 18.80
N ILE A 50 5.44 -4.10 18.35
CA ILE A 50 4.24 -4.92 18.50
C ILE A 50 3.95 -5.63 17.19
N ALA A 51 4.07 -6.95 17.20
CA ALA A 51 3.77 -7.80 16.05
C ALA A 51 2.37 -7.49 15.48
N SER A 52 2.29 -7.37 14.15
CA SER A 52 1.02 -7.37 13.42
C SER A 52 0.70 -8.79 12.96
N PRO A 53 -0.55 -9.25 13.05
CA PRO A 53 -0.94 -10.56 12.55
C PRO A 53 -0.78 -10.65 11.03
N GLY A 54 -0.45 -11.84 10.54
CA GLY A 54 -0.30 -12.12 9.11
C GLY A 54 -1.62 -12.43 8.41
N GLY A 55 -1.53 -13.09 7.25
CA GLY A 55 -2.70 -13.60 6.53
C GLY A 55 -3.37 -14.76 7.26
N TYR A 56 -4.69 -14.85 7.16
CA TYR A 56 -5.45 -16.00 7.64
C TYR A 56 -5.31 -17.17 6.67
N VAL A 57 -5.05 -18.37 7.21
CA VAL A 57 -5.02 -19.64 6.47
C VAL A 57 -6.13 -20.51 7.02
N MET A 58 -7.05 -20.91 6.14
CA MET A 58 -8.17 -21.77 6.51
C MET A 58 -7.71 -23.23 6.64
N ASP A 59 -8.21 -23.93 7.65
CA ASP A 59 -8.03 -25.38 7.76
C ASP A 59 -8.68 -26.09 6.56
N SER A 60 -7.93 -26.98 5.92
CA SER A 60 -8.42 -27.74 4.77
C SER A 60 -9.22 -28.96 5.19
N LEU A 61 -10.29 -29.27 4.46
CA LEU A 61 -10.95 -30.59 4.53
C LEU A 61 -10.17 -31.57 3.63
N PRO A 62 -9.52 -32.61 4.18
CA PRO A 62 -8.76 -33.55 3.37
C PRO A 62 -9.69 -34.50 2.62
N GLY A 63 -9.40 -34.74 1.34
CA GLY A 63 -10.20 -35.64 0.51
C GLY A 63 -9.75 -35.63 -0.95
N LEU A 64 -10.33 -36.54 -1.74
CA LEU A 64 -10.23 -36.53 -3.19
C LEU A 64 -11.49 -35.85 -3.75
N TYR A 65 -11.29 -34.87 -4.61
CA TYR A 65 -12.35 -34.05 -5.19
C TYR A 65 -12.27 -34.15 -6.71
N ASP A 66 -13.42 -34.20 -7.39
CA ASP A 66 -13.47 -34.25 -8.86
C ASP A 66 -13.11 -32.89 -9.47
N SER A 67 -13.89 -31.85 -9.14
CA SER A 67 -13.70 -30.48 -9.66
C SER A 67 -13.45 -29.50 -8.54
N VAL A 68 -12.36 -28.73 -8.63
CA VAL A 68 -11.97 -27.71 -7.66
C VAL A 68 -11.84 -26.36 -8.34
N LEU A 69 -12.50 -25.34 -7.78
CA LEU A 69 -12.37 -23.95 -8.21
C LEU A 69 -11.41 -23.20 -7.28
N VAL A 70 -10.44 -22.50 -7.86
CA VAL A 70 -9.52 -21.63 -7.13
C VAL A 70 -9.86 -20.19 -7.46
N LEU A 71 -10.21 -19.41 -6.44
CA LEU A 71 -10.52 -17.99 -6.54
C LEU A 71 -9.45 -17.20 -5.80
N ASP A 72 -8.86 -16.22 -6.48
CA ASP A 72 -7.81 -15.37 -5.91
C ASP A 72 -8.15 -13.89 -6.07
N TYR A 73 -7.84 -13.10 -5.05
CA TYR A 73 -7.97 -11.65 -5.11
C TYR A 73 -6.77 -11.06 -5.85
N LYS A 74 -7.04 -10.32 -6.93
CA LYS A 74 -5.97 -9.59 -7.65
C LYS A 74 -5.34 -8.54 -6.74
N SER A 75 -4.12 -8.80 -6.27
CA SER A 75 -3.33 -7.85 -5.46
C SER A 75 -4.05 -7.42 -4.17
N LEU A 76 -4.38 -8.39 -3.31
CA LEU A 76 -5.19 -8.20 -2.09
C LEU A 76 -4.79 -6.98 -1.24
N TYR A 77 -3.54 -6.87 -0.79
CA TYR A 77 -3.15 -5.75 0.08
C TYR A 77 -3.15 -4.38 -0.61
N PRO A 78 -2.63 -4.21 -1.84
CA PRO A 78 -2.85 -2.99 -2.62
C PRO A 78 -4.32 -2.61 -2.77
N ALA A 79 -5.22 -3.59 -2.95
CA ALA A 79 -6.65 -3.34 -3.02
C ALA A 79 -7.20 -2.87 -1.66
N ILE A 80 -6.79 -3.50 -0.55
CA ILE A 80 -7.18 -3.07 0.80
C ILE A 80 -6.71 -1.64 1.11
N ILE A 81 -5.45 -1.30 0.78
CA ILE A 81 -4.91 0.06 0.95
C ILE A 81 -5.78 1.08 0.23
N ARG A 82 -6.22 0.76 -0.99
CA ARG A 82 -7.06 1.66 -1.80
C ARG A 82 -8.51 1.73 -1.31
N SER A 83 -9.09 0.61 -0.92
CA SER A 83 -10.50 0.56 -0.49
C SER A 83 -10.71 1.22 0.87
N TYR A 84 -9.76 1.07 1.79
CA TYR A 84 -9.86 1.56 3.16
C TYR A 84 -8.97 2.78 3.44
N LEU A 85 -8.35 3.34 2.39
CA LEU A 85 -7.56 4.57 2.42
C LEU A 85 -6.42 4.53 3.44
N ILE A 86 -5.77 3.37 3.57
CA ILE A 86 -4.66 3.16 4.50
C ILE A 86 -3.49 4.04 4.05
N ASP A 87 -3.13 4.99 4.91
CA ASP A 87 -2.12 6.00 4.60
C ASP A 87 -1.57 6.64 5.90
N PRO A 88 -0.26 6.90 6.02
CA PRO A 88 0.30 7.58 7.19
C PRO A 88 -0.29 8.97 7.46
N LEU A 89 -0.41 9.82 6.43
CA LEU A 89 -1.06 11.14 6.56
C LEU A 89 -2.55 10.98 6.88
N GLY A 90 -3.22 10.06 6.19
CA GLY A 90 -4.61 9.71 6.43
C GLY A 90 -4.87 9.26 7.86
N LEU A 91 -3.94 8.55 8.48
CA LEU A 91 -4.01 8.17 9.88
C LEU A 91 -3.95 9.38 10.82
N ILE A 92 -2.98 10.27 10.60
CA ILE A 92 -2.79 11.47 11.44
C ILE A 92 -4.03 12.37 11.38
N GLU A 93 -4.58 12.58 10.19
CA GLU A 93 -5.77 13.40 10.00
C GLU A 93 -7.05 12.69 10.44
N GLY A 94 -7.13 11.37 10.24
CA GLY A 94 -8.29 10.56 10.60
C GLY A 94 -8.50 10.48 12.11
N LEU A 95 -7.42 10.36 12.89
CA LEU A 95 -7.48 10.35 14.37
C LEU A 95 -8.03 11.64 14.99
N ARG A 96 -8.14 12.73 14.22
CA ARG A 96 -8.73 14.00 14.66
C ARG A 96 -10.24 14.06 14.45
N LEU A 97 -10.81 13.08 13.75
CA LEU A 97 -12.22 13.02 13.40
C LEU A 97 -12.90 11.88 14.15
N PRO A 98 -14.19 12.01 14.47
CA PRO A 98 -14.97 10.85 14.90
C PRO A 98 -15.18 9.85 13.75
N THR A 99 -15.31 8.57 14.07
CA THR A 99 -15.57 7.51 13.09
C THR A 99 -17.03 7.54 12.60
N GLY A 100 -17.26 7.02 11.39
CA GLY A 100 -18.59 6.94 10.80
C GLY A 100 -18.63 6.82 9.27
N ASN A 101 -19.85 6.73 8.75
CA ASN A 101 -20.11 6.47 7.33
C ASN A 101 -20.36 7.73 6.48
N THR A 102 -20.20 8.91 7.05
CA THR A 102 -20.35 10.20 6.36
C THR A 102 -18.99 10.78 5.94
N LEU A 103 -19.00 11.78 5.06
CA LEU A 103 -17.79 12.40 4.49
C LEU A 103 -16.91 13.09 5.54
N ASP A 104 -17.51 13.67 6.58
CA ASP A 104 -16.85 14.35 7.70
C ASP A 104 -16.25 13.39 8.74
N ARG A 105 -16.37 12.07 8.52
CA ARG A 105 -15.97 11.03 9.47
C ARG A 105 -14.83 10.18 8.94
N ALA A 106 -13.99 9.74 9.87
CA ALA A 106 -12.90 8.82 9.55
C ALA A 106 -13.40 7.41 9.26
N ILE A 107 -12.69 6.72 8.37
CA ILE A 107 -12.83 5.28 8.14
C ILE A 107 -12.13 4.57 9.28
N GLU A 108 -12.87 3.72 9.99
CA GLU A 108 -12.32 2.91 11.07
C GLU A 108 -11.43 1.79 10.53
N GLY A 109 -10.27 1.64 11.15
CA GLY A 109 -9.32 0.56 10.92
C GLY A 109 -9.12 -0.29 12.18
N PHE A 110 -8.06 -1.10 12.18
CA PHE A 110 -7.73 -1.96 13.31
C PHE A 110 -6.78 -1.27 14.29
N ARG A 111 -6.74 -1.78 15.53
CA ARG A 111 -5.83 -1.32 16.60
C ARG A 111 -5.93 0.19 16.86
N GLY A 112 -7.15 0.75 16.74
CA GLY A 112 -7.41 2.18 16.93
C GLY A 112 -7.02 3.06 15.74
N GLY A 113 -6.58 2.48 14.62
CA GLY A 113 -6.32 3.24 13.39
C GLY A 113 -7.60 3.85 12.83
N GLN A 114 -7.53 5.09 12.37
CA GLN A 114 -8.63 5.83 11.76
C GLN A 114 -8.09 6.63 10.58
N PHE A 115 -8.69 6.49 9.39
CA PHE A 115 -8.15 7.05 8.15
C PHE A 115 -9.07 8.13 7.58
N HIS A 116 -8.48 9.27 7.21
CA HIS A 116 -9.20 10.39 6.60
C HIS A 116 -9.61 10.05 5.16
N ARG A 117 -10.83 10.44 4.76
CA ARG A 117 -11.41 10.12 3.44
C ARG A 117 -10.82 10.87 2.25
N GLU A 118 -10.32 12.09 2.48
CA GLU A 118 -9.76 12.93 1.41
C GLU A 118 -8.25 13.22 1.56
N LYS A 119 -7.75 13.40 2.78
CA LYS A 119 -6.35 13.69 3.07
C LYS A 119 -5.51 12.42 3.16
N HIS A 120 -5.16 11.86 2.01
CA HIS A 120 -4.29 10.70 1.90
C HIS A 120 -3.47 10.72 0.61
N VAL A 121 -2.35 10.01 0.56
CA VAL A 121 -1.50 9.96 -0.65
C VAL A 121 -1.25 8.54 -1.13
N LEU A 122 -1.01 7.61 -0.21
CA LEU A 122 -0.60 6.24 -0.52
C LEU A 122 -1.59 5.49 -1.43
N PRO A 123 -2.92 5.58 -1.25
CA PRO A 123 -3.88 4.92 -2.15
C PRO A 123 -3.68 5.29 -3.64
N LYS A 124 -3.42 6.57 -3.91
CA LYS A 124 -3.21 7.07 -5.27
C LYS A 124 -1.86 6.61 -5.82
N MET A 125 -0.80 6.70 -5.02
CA MET A 125 0.53 6.19 -5.39
C MET A 125 0.50 4.70 -5.75
N VAL A 126 -0.16 3.88 -4.93
CA VAL A 126 -0.32 2.43 -5.19
C VAL A 126 -1.10 2.19 -6.49
N GLN A 127 -2.13 2.98 -6.75
CA GLN A 127 -2.89 2.90 -7.99
C GLN A 127 -2.03 3.22 -9.22
N ASP A 128 -1.23 4.28 -9.16
CA ASP A 128 -0.42 4.73 -10.29
C ASP A 128 0.66 3.69 -10.64
N ILE A 129 1.34 3.14 -9.62
CA ILE A 129 2.30 2.03 -9.80
C ILE A 129 1.61 0.79 -10.39
N TRP A 130 0.41 0.46 -9.93
CA TRP A 130 -0.34 -0.68 -10.43
C TRP A 130 -0.77 -0.52 -11.89
N GLN A 131 -1.21 0.69 -12.28
CA GLN A 131 -1.53 1.00 -13.67
C GLN A 131 -0.31 0.90 -14.58
N ALA A 132 0.85 1.42 -14.15
CA ALA A 132 2.10 1.27 -14.89
C ALA A 132 2.50 -0.19 -15.05
N ARG A 133 2.37 -1.00 -13.99
CA ARG A 133 2.64 -2.45 -14.04
C ARG A 133 1.70 -3.17 -15.01
N ASP A 134 0.41 -2.88 -14.98
CA ASP A 134 -0.56 -3.52 -15.88
C ASP A 134 -0.32 -3.12 -17.35
N LEU A 135 0.16 -1.89 -17.61
CA LEU A 135 0.57 -1.45 -18.95
C LEU A 135 1.81 -2.23 -19.44
N ALA A 136 2.85 -2.33 -18.61
CA ALA A 136 4.06 -3.08 -18.95
C ALA A 136 3.77 -4.57 -19.24
N LYS A 137 2.85 -5.19 -18.47
CA LYS A 137 2.41 -6.57 -18.74
C LYS A 137 1.71 -6.72 -20.09
N LYS A 138 0.89 -5.74 -20.48
CA LYS A 138 0.19 -5.77 -21.78
C LYS A 138 1.15 -5.62 -22.95
N ASN A 139 2.25 -4.90 -22.75
CA ASN A 139 3.25 -4.64 -23.79
C ASN A 139 4.33 -5.74 -23.90
N ASN A 140 4.27 -6.81 -23.08
CA ASN A 140 5.31 -7.84 -22.98
C ASN A 140 6.69 -7.31 -22.52
N ASP A 141 6.73 -6.18 -21.82
CA ASP A 141 7.96 -5.56 -21.31
C ASP A 141 8.37 -6.09 -19.91
N LEU A 142 7.74 -7.18 -19.45
CA LEU A 142 7.93 -7.81 -18.14
C LEU A 142 8.32 -9.28 -18.23
#